data_AF-A0A4R3K4P9-F1
#
_entry.id   AF-A0A4R3K4P9-F1
#
_cell.length_a   1.000
_cell.length_b   1.000
_cell.length_c   1.000
_cell.angle_alpha   90.00
_cell.angle_beta   90.00
_cell.angle_gamma   90.00
#
_symmetry.space_group_name_H-M   'P 1'
#
loop_
_entity.id
_entity.type
_entity.pdbx_description
1 polymer ?
#
loop_
_entity_poly.entity_id
_entity_poly.type
_entity_poly.pdbx_seq_one_letter_code
_entity_poly.pdbx_strand_id
1 'polypeptide(L)' 'MDEKIKEQILAIRETALTNMFDIQQVKCLACESDYDELAVFIEREPAQYLHFILTGE' A
#
# COMPACT_ATOMS: atom_id res chain seq x y z
N MET A 1 7.58 4.65 8.16
CA MET A 1 7.31 4.37 6.74
C MET A 1 8.10 5.33 5.87
N ASP A 2 8.81 4.82 4.87
CA ASP A 2 9.53 5.62 3.88
C ASP A 2 8.57 6.51 3.05
N GLU A 3 9.04 7.69 2.64
CA GLU A 3 8.26 8.62 1.80
C GLU A 3 7.84 7.97 0.49
N LYS A 4 8.73 7.17 -0.13
CA LYS A 4 8.45 6.45 -1.36
C LYS A 4 7.30 5.44 -1.22
N ILE A 5 7.23 4.73 -0.09
CA ILE A 5 6.13 3.80 0.21
C ILE A 5 4.82 4.58 0.37
N LYS A 6 4.85 5.75 1.03
CA LYS A 6 3.66 6.63 1.15
C LYS A 6 3.15 7.05 -0.22
N GLU A 7 4.03 7.50 -1.11
CA GLU A 7 3.66 7.91 -2.46
C GLU A 7 3.04 6.76 -3.26
N GLN A 8 3.60 5.54 -3.18
CA GLN A 8 3.05 4.36 -3.85
C GLN A 8 1.65 3.98 -3.32
N ILE A 9 1.44 4.06 -2.00
CA ILE A 9 0.13 3.80 -1.38
C ILE A 9 -0.89 4.84 -1.86
N LEU A 10 -0.50 6.11 -1.92
CA LEU A 10 -1.35 7.18 -2.43
C LEU A 10 -1.66 7.00 -3.91
N ALA A 11 -0.68 6.60 -4.73
CA ALA A 11 -0.90 6.30 -6.15
C ALA A 11 -1.94 5.18 -6.33
N ILE A 12 -1.83 4.07 -5.58
CA ILE A 12 -2.85 3.00 -5.61
C ILE A 12 -4.20 3.52 -5.13
N ARG A 13 -4.23 4.35 -4.08
CA ARG A 13 -5.48 4.95 -3.58
C ARG A 13 -6.15 5.83 -4.64
N GLU A 14 -5.39 6.61 -5.39
CA GLU A 14 -5.90 7.47 -6.48
C GLU A 14 -6.51 6.65 -7.63
N THR A 15 -6.05 5.43 -7.87
CA THR A 15 -6.68 4.54 -8.87
C THR A 15 -8.12 4.17 -8.51
N ALA A 16 -8.48 4.21 -7.22
CA ALA A 16 -9.78 3.81 -6.69
C ALA A 16 -10.25 2.40 -7.11
N LEU A 17 -9.33 1.53 -7.53
CA LEU A 17 -9.64 0.18 -8.05
C LEU A 17 -9.97 -0.82 -6.93
N THR A 18 -9.46 -0.59 -5.72
CA THR A 18 -9.67 -1.47 -4.57
C THR A 18 -9.88 -0.70 -3.29
N ASN A 19 -10.46 -1.38 -2.30
CA ASN A 19 -10.44 -0.91 -0.92
C ASN A 19 -9.01 -1.05 -0.36
N MET A 20 -8.50 0.01 0.27
CA MET A 20 -7.15 0.00 0.87
C MET A 20 -7.03 -0.94 2.07
N PHE A 21 -8.14 -1.44 2.62
CA PHE A 21 -8.12 -2.50 3.64
C PHE A 21 -8.00 -3.91 3.03
N ASP A 22 -8.23 -4.06 1.73
CA ASP A 22 -8.02 -5.33 1.03
C ASP A 22 -6.55 -5.46 0.65
N ILE A 23 -5.76 -5.91 1.63
CA ILE A 23 -4.31 -6.03 1.52
C ILE A 23 -3.90 -6.94 0.36
N GLN A 24 -4.68 -8.00 0.06
CA GLN A 24 -4.34 -8.92 -1.03
C GLN A 24 -4.50 -8.25 -2.39
N GLN A 25 -5.61 -7.54 -2.60
CA GLN A 25 -5.81 -6.74 -3.81
C GLN A 25 -4.77 -5.62 -3.94
N VAL A 26 -4.46 -4.92 -2.86
CA VAL A 26 -3.43 -3.86 -2.88
C VAL A 26 -2.07 -4.42 -3.27
N LYS A 27 -1.70 -5.61 -2.78
CA LYS A 27 -0.47 -6.29 -3.21
C LYS A 27 -0.49 -6.69 -4.68
N CYS A 28 -1.62 -7.17 -5.20
CA CYS A 28 -1.76 -7.46 -6.64
C CYS A 28 -1.56 -6.19 -7.48
N LEU A 29 -2.24 -5.10 -7.13
CA LEU A 29 -2.10 -3.81 -7.82
C LEU A 29 -0.68 -3.23 -7.69
N ALA A 30 -0.04 -3.41 -6.54
CA ALA A 30 1.36 -3.03 -6.34
C ALA A 30 2.28 -3.81 -7.28
N CYS A 31 2.06 -5.13 -7.42
CA CYS A 31 2.80 -5.97 -8.36
C CYS A 31 2.56 -5.55 -9.82
N GLU A 32 1.31 -5.24 -10.20
CA GLU A 32 0.97 -4.76 -11.55
C GLU A 32 1.54 -3.37 -11.86
N SER A 33 1.80 -2.55 -10.85
CA SER A 33 2.34 -1.19 -10.98
C SER A 33 3.85 -1.11 -10.77
N ASP A 34 4.55 -2.26 -10.74
CA ASP A 34 5.99 -2.37 -10.45
C ASP A 34 6.40 -1.77 -9.09
N TYR A 35 5.51 -1.81 -8.09
CA TYR A 35 5.74 -1.37 -6.71
C TYR A 35 6.14 -2.55 -5.81
N ASP A 36 7.21 -3.27 -6.18
CA ASP A 36 7.72 -4.43 -5.43
C ASP A 36 8.04 -4.07 -3.96
N GLU A 37 8.57 -2.87 -3.73
CA GLU A 37 8.88 -2.37 -2.39
C GLU A 37 7.63 -2.26 -1.50
N LEU A 38 6.50 -1.82 -2.06
CA LEU A 38 5.22 -1.76 -1.35
C LEU A 38 4.72 -3.16 -1.03
N ALA A 39 4.80 -4.09 -1.98
CA ALA A 39 4.37 -5.48 -1.78
C ALA A 39 5.17 -6.15 -0.65
N VAL A 40 6.49 -5.97 -0.64
CA VAL A 40 7.39 -6.47 0.43
C VAL A 40 7.11 -5.76 1.76
N PHE A 41 6.89 -4.44 1.75
CA PHE A 41 6.57 -3.68 2.95
C PHE A 41 5.28 -4.17 3.62
N ILE A 42 4.24 -4.40 2.83
CA ILE A 42 2.96 -4.93 3.30
C ILE A 42 3.13 -6.31 3.94
N GLU A 43 3.98 -7.18 3.38
CA GLU A 43 4.27 -8.49 3.99
C GLU A 43 5.07 -8.36 5.29
N ARG A 44 6.04 -7.44 5.34
CA ARG A 44 6.92 -7.27 6.50
C ARG A 44 6.19 -6.63 7.67
N GLU A 45 5.39 -5.59 7.42
CA GLU A 45 4.79 -4.73 8.44
C GLU A 45 3.33 -4.34 8.11
N PRO A 46 2.40 -5.31 8.01
CA PRO A 46 1.01 -5.04 7.66
C PRO A 46 0.30 -4.12 8.69
N ALA A 47 0.72 -4.17 9.95
CA ALA A 47 0.19 -3.30 11.00
C ALA A 47 0.55 -1.82 10.76
N GLN A 48 1.75 -1.53 10.24
CA GLN A 48 2.17 -0.16 9.95
C GLN A 48 1.41 0.39 8.73
N TYR A 49 1.17 -0.45 7.72
CA TYR A 49 0.31 -0.11 6.58
C TYR A 49 -1.13 0.23 7.04
N LEU A 50 -1.75 -0.64 7.84
CA LEU A 50 -3.10 -0.41 8.36
C LEU A 50 -3.18 0.84 9.24
N HIS A 51 -2.16 1.08 10.07
CA HIS A 51 -2.07 2.31 10.86
C HIS A 51 -2.08 3.54 9.96
N PHE A 52 -1.24 3.58 8.92
CA PHE A 52 -1.21 4.69 7.96
C PHE A 52 -2.55 4.90 7.25
N ILE A 53 -3.25 3.83 6.85
CA ILE A 53 -4.58 3.95 6.23
C ILE A 53 -5.63 4.51 7.21
N LEU A 54 -5.50 4.23 8.51
CA LEU A 54 -6.43 4.68 9.55
C LEU A 54 -6.13 6.09 10.07
N THR A 55 -4.86 6.45 10.26
CA THR A 55 -4.44 7.70 10.90
C THR A 55 -3.91 8.73 9.90
N GLY A 56 -3.41 8.28 8.74
CA GLY A 56 -2.70 9.12 7.78
C GLY A 56 -1.26 9.47 8.18
N GLU A 57 -0.76 8.91 9.29
CA GLU A 57 0.59 9.17 9.83
C GLU A 57 1.65 8.17 9.39
#